data_AF-A0A558HM33-F1
#
_entry.id   AF-A0A558HM33-F1
#
_cell.length_a   1.000
_cell.length_b   1.000
_cell.length_c   1.000
_cell.angle_alpha   90.00
_cell.angle_beta   90.00
_cell.angle_gamma   90.00
#
_symmetry.space_group_name_H-M   'P 1'
#
loop_
_entity.id
_entity.type
_entity.pdbx_description
1 polymer ?
#
loop_
_entity_poly.entity_id
_entity_poly.type
_entity_poly.pdbx_seq_one_letter_code
_entity_poly.pdbx_strand_id
1 'polypeptide(L)'
;MAEMTVLGTLLLIGHSLPVEGVVAKRAGVPWWITLSLRVAGALVLAAIIHQVYSVFGWGQEMATISWRPEAASDQWQVWMLAQGKTLLAILAVITALMLLLELIKRLGLEGVLHWLLAPLLTTLGIGRAATNVTVIGATLGLSYGAGLLIRDLDRGVMSIRDSFLVPCFLGLCHSVIEDTLLILLLDADLWAILGARLIFAVGVIALLARTPFIQHLEQTKTSH
;
A
#
# COMPACT_ATOMS: atom_id res chain seq x y z
N MET A 1 18.26 7.36 9.10
CA MET A 1 16.96 7.54 8.41
C MET A 1 16.85 6.71 7.13
N ALA A 2 17.94 6.58 6.34
CA ALA A 2 17.94 5.79 5.10
C ALA A 2 17.57 4.32 5.33
N GLU A 3 18.16 3.66 6.34
CA GLU A 3 17.88 2.26 6.66
C GLU A 3 16.41 2.01 7.03
N MET A 4 15.85 2.85 7.92
CA MET A 4 14.44 2.78 8.32
C MET A 4 13.50 3.02 7.14
N THR A 5 13.87 3.89 6.21
CA THR A 5 13.09 4.17 5.01
C THR A 5 13.11 2.99 4.03
N VAL A 6 14.26 2.34 3.84
CA VAL A 6 14.41 1.15 2.98
C VAL A 6 13.65 -0.04 3.58
N LEU A 7 13.85 -0.33 4.86
CA LEU A 7 13.13 -1.39 5.57
C LEU A 7 11.63 -1.10 5.63
N GLY A 8 11.26 0.15 5.89
CA GLY A 8 9.88 0.60 5.88
C GLY A 8 9.23 0.39 4.52
N THR A 9 9.93 0.69 3.43
CA THR A 9 9.44 0.43 2.07
C THR A 9 9.21 -1.07 1.81
N LEU A 10 10.16 -1.92 2.22
CA LEU A 10 10.00 -3.37 2.10
C LEU A 10 8.79 -3.87 2.90
N LEU A 11 8.59 -3.36 4.11
CA LEU A 11 7.44 -3.68 4.94
C LEU A 11 6.13 -3.20 4.29
N LEU A 12 6.07 -1.96 3.81
CA LEU A 12 4.89 -1.37 3.17
C LEU A 12 4.40 -2.17 1.97
N ILE A 13 5.32 -2.57 1.09
CA ILE A 13 4.90 -3.29 -0.12
C ILE A 13 4.79 -4.79 0.17
N GLY A 14 5.53 -5.33 1.14
CA GLY A 14 5.56 -6.75 1.47
C GLY A 14 4.58 -7.20 2.56
N HIS A 15 3.87 -6.29 3.23
CA HIS A 15 2.94 -6.69 4.29
C HIS A 15 1.68 -7.37 3.72
N SER A 16 0.99 -8.16 4.52
CA SER A 16 -0.33 -8.75 4.19
C SER A 16 -0.42 -9.59 2.89
N LEU A 17 0.70 -10.03 2.30
CA LEU A 17 0.77 -10.80 1.04
C LEU A 17 -0.30 -11.89 0.90
N PRO A 18 -0.59 -12.71 1.94
CA PRO A 18 -1.59 -13.75 1.79
C PRO A 18 -3.01 -13.21 1.60
N VAL A 19 -3.39 -12.18 2.36
CA VAL A 19 -4.73 -11.58 2.30
C VAL A 19 -4.95 -10.94 0.94
N GLU A 20 -3.95 -10.20 0.45
CA GLU A 20 -4.05 -9.55 -0.84
C GLU A 20 -4.08 -10.51 -2.00
N GLY A 21 -3.30 -11.59 -1.94
CA GLY A 21 -3.34 -12.60 -2.99
C GLY A 21 -4.73 -13.25 -3.09
N VAL A 22 -5.44 -13.46 -1.96
CA VAL A 22 -6.80 -14.00 -1.98
C VAL A 22 -7.77 -12.99 -2.59
N VAL A 23 -7.65 -11.73 -2.18
CA VAL A 23 -8.47 -10.62 -2.69
C VAL A 23 -8.28 -10.43 -4.19
N ALA A 24 -7.03 -10.36 -4.65
CA ALA A 24 -6.67 -10.19 -6.05
C ALA A 24 -7.17 -11.37 -6.90
N LYS A 25 -7.11 -12.59 -6.37
CA LYS A 25 -7.68 -13.78 -7.03
C LYS A 25 -9.18 -13.68 -7.23
N ARG A 26 -9.93 -13.13 -6.26
CA ARG A 26 -11.37 -12.88 -6.41
C ARG A 26 -11.68 -11.77 -7.42
N ALA A 27 -10.76 -10.84 -7.61
CA ALA A 27 -10.85 -9.78 -8.62
C ALA A 27 -10.43 -10.23 -10.04
N GLY A 28 -9.96 -11.48 -10.20
CA GLY A 28 -9.52 -12.03 -11.48
C GLY A 28 -8.00 -11.97 -11.74
N VAL A 29 -7.20 -11.48 -10.78
CA VAL A 29 -5.73 -11.47 -10.87
C VAL A 29 -5.17 -12.76 -10.26
N PRO A 30 -4.38 -13.55 -10.99
CA PRO A 30 -3.82 -14.77 -10.44
C PRO A 30 -2.80 -14.46 -9.33
N TRP A 31 -2.82 -15.27 -8.28
CA TRP A 31 -2.00 -15.10 -7.08
C TRP A 31 -0.52 -14.83 -7.34
N TRP A 32 0.07 -15.56 -8.30
CA TRP A 32 1.49 -15.46 -8.62
C TRP A 32 1.87 -14.09 -9.20
N ILE A 33 0.96 -13.43 -9.92
CA ILE A 33 1.18 -12.06 -10.42
C ILE A 33 1.20 -11.10 -9.23
N THR A 34 0.22 -11.19 -8.32
CA THR A 34 0.19 -10.36 -7.11
C THR A 34 1.45 -10.54 -6.28
N LEU A 35 1.86 -11.79 -6.03
CA LEU A 35 3.06 -12.09 -5.26
C LEU A 35 4.32 -11.56 -5.94
N SER A 36 4.47 -11.79 -7.24
CA SER A 36 5.64 -11.33 -8.00
C SER A 36 5.71 -9.80 -8.03
N LEU A 37 4.58 -9.15 -8.29
CA LEU A 37 4.48 -7.69 -8.34
C LEU A 37 4.88 -7.06 -7.01
N ARG A 38 4.42 -7.64 -5.89
CA ARG A 38 4.70 -7.08 -4.56
C ARG A 38 6.11 -7.39 -4.08
N VAL A 39 6.57 -8.64 -4.20
CA VAL A 39 7.93 -9.00 -3.77
C VAL A 39 8.98 -8.32 -4.65
N ALA A 40 8.86 -8.43 -5.98
CA ALA A 40 9.80 -7.77 -6.87
C ALA A 40 9.66 -6.25 -6.79
N GLY A 41 8.44 -5.72 -6.70
CA GLY A 41 8.19 -4.28 -6.56
C GLY A 41 8.79 -3.70 -5.28
N ALA A 42 8.66 -4.41 -4.15
CA ALA A 42 9.27 -4.03 -2.88
C ALA A 42 10.79 -3.97 -3.00
N LEU A 43 11.41 -5.01 -3.55
CA LEU A 43 12.86 -5.08 -3.72
C LEU A 43 13.38 -4.00 -4.66
N VAL A 44 12.71 -3.79 -5.80
CA VAL A 44 13.10 -2.77 -6.79
C VAL A 44 12.98 -1.37 -6.19
N LEU A 45 11.87 -1.03 -5.55
CA LEU A 45 11.70 0.28 -4.97
C LEU A 45 12.68 0.51 -3.81
N ALA A 46 12.87 -0.48 -2.94
CA ALA A 46 13.84 -0.41 -1.85
C ALA A 46 15.28 -0.22 -2.37
N ALA A 47 15.65 -0.90 -3.46
CA ALA A 47 16.95 -0.73 -4.11
C ALA A 47 17.10 0.67 -4.73
N ILE A 48 16.07 1.21 -5.39
CA ILE A 48 16.08 2.58 -5.93
C ILE A 48 16.26 3.59 -4.80
N ILE A 49 15.49 3.46 -3.72
CA ILE A 49 15.57 4.34 -2.56
C ILE A 49 16.98 4.26 -1.94
N HIS A 50 17.50 3.06 -1.72
CA HIS A 50 18.85 2.86 -1.21
C HIS A 50 19.91 3.54 -2.08
N GLN A 51 19.81 3.40 -3.41
CA GLN A 51 20.75 4.01 -4.35
C GLN A 51 20.67 5.54 -4.34
N VAL A 52 19.47 6.11 -4.24
CA VAL A 52 19.30 7.56 -4.11
C VAL A 52 19.98 8.05 -2.82
N TYR A 53 19.70 7.41 -1.68
CA TYR A 53 20.32 7.80 -0.41
C TYR A 53 21.85 7.61 -0.38
N SER A 54 22.37 6.57 -1.04
CA SER A 54 23.82 6.33 -1.10
C SER A 54 24.54 7.35 -1.99
N VAL A 55 23.94 7.76 -3.11
CA VAL A 55 24.52 8.76 -4.02
C VAL A 55 24.49 10.17 -3.44
N PHE A 56 23.37 10.57 -2.84
CA PHE A 56 23.23 11.92 -2.27
C PHE A 56 23.82 12.06 -0.86
N GLY A 57 24.20 10.96 -0.22
CA GLY A 57 24.77 10.95 1.14
C GLY A 57 23.79 11.40 2.23
N TRP A 58 22.49 11.45 1.94
CA TRP A 58 21.47 11.89 2.88
C TRP A 58 21.16 10.82 3.93
N GLY A 59 20.97 11.22 5.20
CA GLY A 59 20.42 10.35 6.24
C GLY A 59 21.22 9.07 6.54
N GLN A 60 22.54 9.09 6.26
CA GLN A 60 23.54 8.02 6.49
C GLN A 60 23.94 7.87 7.97
N GLU A 61 23.34 8.63 8.88
CA GLU A 61 23.49 8.41 10.31
C GLU A 61 22.91 7.03 10.67
N MET A 62 23.68 6.24 11.45
CA MET A 62 23.24 4.93 11.93
C MET A 62 21.86 5.06 12.57
N ALA A 63 20.91 4.24 12.12
CA ALA A 63 19.58 4.25 12.70
C ALA A 63 19.65 3.83 14.17
N THR A 64 19.54 4.78 15.09
CA THR A 64 19.36 4.47 16.50
C THR A 64 17.91 4.06 16.70
N ILE A 65 17.64 2.76 16.82
CA ILE A 65 16.32 2.26 17.19
C ILE A 65 16.05 2.74 18.63
N SER A 66 15.26 3.82 18.77
CA SER A 66 14.97 4.43 20.07
C SER A 66 14.15 3.52 20.98
N TRP A 67 13.49 2.51 20.43
CA TRP A 67 12.74 1.50 21.17
C TRP A 67 13.50 0.17 21.18
N ARG A 68 14.18 -0.11 22.29
CA ARG A 68 14.83 -1.39 22.54
C ARG A 68 14.10 -2.04 23.73
N PRO A 69 13.29 -3.10 23.52
CA PRO A 69 12.66 -3.77 24.65
C PRO A 69 13.74 -4.29 25.59
N GLU A 70 13.55 -4.05 26.90
CA GLU A 70 14.44 -4.57 27.94
C GLU A 70 14.61 -6.08 27.78
N ALA A 71 15.83 -6.58 28.02
CA ALA A 71 16.14 -7.99 27.89
C ALA A 71 15.13 -8.83 28.68
N ALA A 72 14.56 -9.85 28.03
CA ALA A 72 13.60 -10.74 28.65
C ALA A 72 14.23 -11.37 29.90
N SER A 73 13.64 -11.15 31.06
CA SER A 73 14.01 -11.86 32.29
C SER A 73 13.66 -13.34 32.16
N ASP A 74 14.48 -14.24 32.70
CA ASP A 74 14.22 -15.70 32.71
C ASP A 74 12.94 -16.10 33.48
N GLN A 75 12.32 -15.16 34.19
CA GLN A 75 11.07 -15.35 34.93
C GLN A 75 9.85 -15.19 34.02
N TRP A 76 9.09 -16.27 33.80
CA TRP A 76 7.90 -16.28 32.93
C TRP A 76 6.80 -15.26 33.32
N GLN A 77 6.67 -14.93 34.61
CA GLN A 77 5.69 -13.97 35.12
C GLN A 77 6.03 -12.53 34.71
N VAL A 78 7.31 -12.18 34.79
CA VAL A 78 7.81 -10.85 34.41
C VAL A 78 7.73 -10.70 32.89
N TRP A 79 8.07 -11.76 32.14
CA TRP A 79 7.85 -11.81 30.70
C TRP A 79 6.37 -11.62 30.32
N MET A 80 5.43 -12.31 30.99
CA MET A 80 4.00 -12.18 30.71
C MET A 80 3.49 -10.75 30.96
N LEU A 81 3.92 -10.12 32.05
CA LEU A 81 3.57 -8.73 32.35
C LEU A 81 4.19 -7.75 31.35
N ALA A 82 5.45 -7.94 30.97
CA ALA A 82 6.11 -7.12 29.94
C ALA A 82 5.41 -7.25 28.57
N GLN A 83 5.02 -8.48 28.21
CA GLN A 83 4.26 -8.74 26.98
C GLN A 83 2.88 -8.09 27.03
N GLY A 84 2.18 -8.17 28.17
CA GLY A 84 0.89 -7.50 28.37
C GLY A 84 0.99 -5.98 28.23
N LYS A 85 2.01 -5.35 28.83
CA LYS A 85 2.28 -3.91 28.67
C LYS A 85 2.54 -3.54 27.21
N THR A 86 3.32 -4.35 26.50
CA THR A 86 3.63 -4.14 25.07
C THR A 86 2.35 -4.21 24.22
N LEU A 87 1.50 -5.23 24.44
CA LEU A 87 0.23 -5.37 23.73
C LEU A 87 -0.72 -4.20 24.02
N LEU A 88 -0.78 -3.73 25.26
CA LEU A 88 -1.59 -2.57 25.64
C LEU A 88 -1.08 -1.28 24.96
N ALA A 89 0.24 -1.11 24.88
CA ALA A 89 0.85 0.02 24.18
C ALA A 89 0.54 -0.01 22.67
N ILE A 90 0.69 -1.17 22.02
CA ILE A 90 0.32 -1.36 20.61
C ILE A 90 -1.16 -1.04 20.38
N LEU A 91 -2.05 -1.54 21.26
CA LEU A 91 -3.49 -1.27 21.18
C LEU A 91 -3.79 0.23 21.30
N ALA A 92 -3.15 0.93 22.24
CA ALA A 92 -3.32 2.36 22.43
C ALA A 92 -2.86 3.15 21.19
N VAL A 93 -1.70 2.80 20.62
CA VAL A 93 -1.17 3.46 19.41
C VAL A 93 -2.10 3.23 18.21
N ILE A 94 -2.53 1.98 17.96
CA ILE A 94 -3.44 1.66 16.86
C ILE A 94 -4.78 2.39 17.05
N THR A 95 -5.31 2.43 18.28
CA THR A 95 -6.57 3.13 18.57
C THR A 95 -6.44 4.63 18.31
N ALA A 96 -5.35 5.26 18.75
CA ALA A 96 -5.10 6.67 18.49
C ALA A 96 -4.98 6.96 16.98
N LEU A 97 -4.28 6.10 16.23
CA LEU A 97 -4.15 6.22 14.78
C LEU A 97 -5.50 6.09 14.08
N MET A 98 -6.32 5.12 14.47
CA MET A 98 -7.65 4.91 13.90
C MET A 98 -8.58 6.10 14.18
N LEU A 99 -8.52 6.68 15.38
CA LEU A 99 -9.26 7.89 15.72
C LEU A 99 -8.78 9.10 14.90
N LEU A 100 -7.47 9.26 14.72
CA LEU A 100 -6.89 10.31 13.89
C LEU A 100 -7.34 10.16 12.43
N LEU A 101 -7.32 8.95 11.89
CA LEU A 101 -7.76 8.67 10.52
C LEU A 101 -9.24 8.99 10.34
N GLU A 102 -10.08 8.62 11.31
CA GLU A 102 -11.51 8.96 11.30
C GLU A 102 -11.75 10.48 11.34
N LEU A 103 -10.96 11.22 12.12
CA LEU A 103 -11.00 12.68 12.10
C LEU A 103 -10.58 13.25 10.74
N ILE A 104 -9.50 12.74 10.15
CA ILE A 104 -9.02 13.14 8.82
C ILE A 104 -10.10 12.92 7.74
N LYS A 105 -10.83 11.80 7.80
CA LYS A 105 -11.96 11.54 6.89
C LYS A 105 -13.07 12.58 7.05
N ARG A 106 -13.44 12.92 8.29
CA ARG A 106 -14.47 13.94 8.57
C ARG A 106 -14.07 15.32 8.07
N LEU A 107 -12.77 15.61 8.01
CA LEU A 107 -12.22 16.84 7.44
C LEU A 107 -12.23 16.87 5.91
N GLY A 108 -12.62 15.77 5.24
CA GLY A 108 -12.77 15.74 3.79
C GLY A 108 -11.47 15.55 3.01
N LEU A 109 -10.39 15.04 3.63
CA LEU A 109 -9.12 14.77 2.93
C LEU A 109 -9.26 13.76 1.78
N GLU A 110 -10.32 12.94 1.78
CA GLU A 110 -10.65 12.06 0.65
C GLU A 110 -10.81 12.84 -0.66
N GLY A 111 -11.35 14.06 -0.61
CA GLY A 111 -11.47 14.92 -1.78
C GLY A 111 -10.12 15.31 -2.38
N VAL A 112 -9.09 15.51 -1.55
CA VAL A 112 -7.72 15.81 -1.99
C VAL A 112 -7.11 14.58 -2.67
N LEU A 113 -7.26 13.41 -2.05
CA LEU A 113 -6.73 12.18 -2.63
C LEU A 113 -7.45 11.82 -3.93
N HIS A 114 -8.76 12.05 -4.01
CA HIS A 114 -9.52 11.91 -5.25
C HIS A 114 -9.01 12.86 -6.32
N TRP A 115 -8.84 14.13 -6.00
CA TRP A 115 -8.33 15.13 -6.95
C TRP A 115 -6.91 14.82 -7.44
N LEU A 116 -6.06 14.22 -6.60
CA LEU A 116 -4.70 13.84 -6.96
C LEU A 116 -4.63 12.52 -7.75
N LEU A 117 -5.30 11.47 -7.28
CA LEU A 117 -5.23 10.13 -7.87
C LEU A 117 -6.14 9.96 -9.08
N ALA A 118 -7.31 10.59 -9.11
CA ALA A 118 -8.25 10.44 -10.23
C ALA A 118 -7.65 10.83 -11.59
N PRO A 119 -6.99 12.00 -11.78
CA PRO A 119 -6.37 12.31 -13.06
C PRO A 119 -5.23 11.34 -13.41
N LEU A 120 -4.46 10.89 -12.42
CA LEU A 120 -3.42 9.89 -12.66
C LEU A 120 -4.02 8.57 -13.16
N LEU A 121 -5.05 8.05 -12.49
CA LEU A 121 -5.69 6.79 -12.85
C LEU A 121 -6.41 6.87 -14.20
N THR A 122 -7.07 8.00 -14.51
CA THR A 122 -7.73 8.17 -15.82
C THR A 122 -6.72 8.28 -16.96
N THR A 123 -5.53 8.86 -16.74
CA THR A 123 -4.46 8.85 -17.76
C THR A 123 -3.90 7.45 -18.03
N LEU A 124 -4.03 6.53 -17.07
CA LEU A 124 -3.74 5.09 -17.24
C LEU A 124 -4.87 4.35 -17.96
N GLY A 125 -5.93 5.06 -18.37
CA GLY A 125 -7.12 4.50 -19.02
C GLY A 125 -8.03 3.74 -18.05
N ILE A 126 -7.90 3.94 -16.73
CA ILE A 126 -8.77 3.27 -15.76
C ILE A 126 -10.14 3.96 -15.75
N GLY A 127 -11.21 3.18 -15.79
CA GLY A 127 -12.58 3.70 -15.81
C GLY A 127 -12.95 4.51 -14.56
N ARG A 128 -13.96 5.38 -14.66
CA ARG A 128 -14.40 6.26 -13.56
C ARG A 128 -14.88 5.47 -12.32
N ALA A 129 -15.59 4.36 -12.53
CA ALA A 129 -16.04 3.50 -11.44
C ALA A 129 -14.84 2.87 -10.69
N ALA A 130 -13.89 2.31 -11.44
CA ALA A 130 -12.66 1.74 -10.92
C ALA A 130 -11.77 2.78 -10.21
N THR A 131 -11.73 4.01 -10.73
CA THR A 131 -11.04 5.14 -10.11
C THR A 131 -11.59 5.44 -8.71
N ASN A 132 -12.92 5.53 -8.56
CA ASN A 132 -13.55 5.77 -7.25
C ASN A 132 -13.22 4.65 -6.26
N VAL A 133 -13.35 3.39 -6.69
CA VAL A 133 -12.99 2.22 -5.87
C VAL A 133 -11.52 2.27 -5.46
N THR A 134 -10.63 2.68 -6.36
CA THR A 134 -9.20 2.79 -6.10
C THR A 134 -8.89 3.89 -5.09
N VAL A 135 -9.51 5.07 -5.20
CA VAL A 135 -9.31 6.17 -4.24
C VAL A 135 -9.77 5.74 -2.84
N ILE A 136 -10.95 5.11 -2.76
CA ILE A 136 -11.48 4.58 -1.51
C ILE A 136 -10.54 3.51 -0.95
N GLY A 137 -10.08 2.56 -1.77
CA GLY A 137 -9.15 1.51 -1.35
C GLY A 137 -7.76 2.02 -0.96
N ALA A 138 -7.27 3.07 -1.61
CA ALA A 138 -6.00 3.71 -1.25
C ALA A 138 -6.09 4.46 0.09
N THR A 139 -7.28 4.96 0.44
CA THR A 139 -7.53 5.69 1.70
C THR A 139 -7.87 4.77 2.86
N LEU A 140 -8.83 3.87 2.64
CA LEU A 140 -9.45 2.99 3.66
C LEU A 140 -8.80 1.61 3.73
N GLY A 141 -7.85 1.34 2.86
CA GLY A 141 -7.17 0.06 2.76
C GLY A 141 -7.83 -0.90 1.78
N LEU A 142 -7.06 -1.93 1.43
CA LEU A 142 -7.43 -2.89 0.39
C LEU A 142 -8.70 -3.65 0.73
N SER A 143 -8.94 -4.03 1.99
CA SER A 143 -10.12 -4.82 2.39
C SER A 143 -11.44 -4.12 2.02
N TYR A 144 -11.52 -2.79 2.19
CA TYR A 144 -12.67 -1.99 1.77
C TYR A 144 -12.72 -1.85 0.24
N GLY A 145 -11.60 -1.45 -0.38
CA GLY A 145 -11.51 -1.31 -1.84
C GLY A 145 -11.87 -2.60 -2.59
N ALA A 146 -11.43 -3.75 -2.07
CA ALA A 146 -11.71 -5.07 -2.60
C ALA A 146 -13.20 -5.44 -2.59
N GLY A 147 -13.89 -5.15 -1.49
CA GLY A 147 -15.33 -5.39 -1.38
C GLY A 147 -16.12 -4.57 -2.40
N LEU A 148 -15.77 -3.29 -2.56
CA LEU A 148 -16.37 -2.44 -3.59
C LEU A 148 -16.00 -2.90 -4.99
N LEU A 149 -14.75 -3.32 -5.20
CA LEU A 149 -14.26 -3.79 -6.49
C LEU A 149 -15.01 -5.03 -6.96
N ILE A 150 -15.11 -6.05 -6.10
CA ILE A 150 -15.82 -7.29 -6.41
C ILE A 150 -17.29 -6.99 -6.69
N ARG A 151 -17.92 -6.14 -5.86
CA ARG A 151 -19.32 -5.73 -6.06
C ARG A 151 -19.55 -5.04 -7.40
N ASP A 152 -18.67 -4.12 -7.79
CA ASP A 152 -18.83 -3.34 -9.03
C ASP A 152 -18.46 -4.17 -10.27
N LEU A 153 -17.59 -5.18 -10.13
CA LEU A 153 -17.32 -6.21 -11.12
C LEU A 153 -18.55 -7.12 -11.32
N ASP A 154 -19.13 -7.65 -10.25
CA ASP A 154 -20.32 -8.51 -10.28
C ASP A 154 -21.54 -7.79 -10.88
N ARG A 155 -21.62 -6.47 -10.70
CA ARG A 155 -22.68 -5.62 -11.29
C ARG A 155 -22.42 -5.23 -12.75
N GLY A 156 -21.29 -5.64 -13.35
CA GLY A 156 -20.93 -5.30 -14.72
C GLY A 156 -20.58 -3.81 -14.94
N VAL A 157 -20.42 -3.04 -13.87
CA VAL A 157 -20.07 -1.61 -13.93
C VAL A 157 -18.57 -1.44 -14.20
N MET A 158 -17.75 -2.38 -13.72
CA MET A 158 -16.29 -2.39 -13.89
C MET A 158 -15.87 -3.27 -15.07
N SER A 159 -14.85 -2.85 -15.83
CA SER A 159 -14.27 -3.67 -16.89
C SER A 159 -13.32 -4.75 -16.32
N ILE A 160 -13.11 -5.85 -17.05
CA ILE A 160 -12.15 -6.90 -16.68
C ILE A 160 -10.73 -6.35 -16.63
N ARG A 161 -10.40 -5.43 -17.55
CA ARG A 161 -9.12 -4.70 -17.53
C ARG A 161 -8.94 -3.92 -16.22
N ASP A 162 -9.96 -3.18 -15.79
CA ASP A 162 -9.91 -2.43 -14.54
C ASP A 162 -9.85 -3.37 -13.32
N SER A 163 -10.58 -4.50 -13.34
CA SER A 163 -10.55 -5.49 -12.26
C SER A 163 -9.19 -6.15 -12.10
N PHE A 164 -8.35 -6.12 -13.15
CA PHE A 164 -6.96 -6.55 -13.09
C PHE A 164 -6.03 -5.44 -12.59
N LEU A 165 -6.14 -4.23 -13.15
CA LEU A 165 -5.21 -3.13 -12.86
C LEU A 165 -5.40 -2.54 -11.45
N VAL A 166 -6.64 -2.44 -10.96
CA VAL A 166 -6.92 -1.83 -9.65
C VAL A 166 -6.32 -2.62 -8.48
N PRO A 167 -6.50 -3.95 -8.37
CA PRO A 167 -5.85 -4.73 -7.30
C PRO A 167 -4.33 -4.69 -7.40
N CYS A 168 -3.76 -4.65 -8.60
CA CYS A 168 -2.31 -4.50 -8.79
C CYS A 168 -1.81 -3.13 -8.30
N PHE A 169 -2.53 -2.04 -8.58
CA PHE A 169 -2.19 -0.71 -8.10
C PHE A 169 -2.30 -0.64 -6.57
N LEU A 170 -3.43 -1.11 -6.02
CA LEU A 170 -3.65 -1.13 -4.58
C LEU A 170 -2.62 -2.03 -3.87
N GLY A 171 -2.19 -3.15 -4.45
CA GLY A 171 -1.15 -3.97 -3.84
C GLY A 171 0.21 -3.27 -3.70
N LEU A 172 0.48 -2.24 -4.49
CA LEU A 172 1.71 -1.45 -4.41
C LEU A 172 1.58 -0.21 -3.51
N CYS A 173 0.37 0.33 -3.35
CA CYS A 173 0.19 1.59 -2.63
C CYS A 173 -1.10 1.74 -1.82
N HIS A 174 -1.78 0.67 -1.42
CA HIS A 174 -2.94 0.77 -0.52
C HIS A 174 -2.55 1.37 0.84
N SER A 175 -3.58 1.77 1.61
CA SER A 175 -3.40 2.35 2.95
C SER A 175 -2.39 3.50 2.97
N VAL A 176 -2.51 4.41 1.99
CA VAL A 176 -1.62 5.56 1.78
C VAL A 176 -1.47 6.39 3.04
N ILE A 177 -2.57 6.58 3.78
CA ILE A 177 -2.57 7.40 4.99
C ILE A 177 -2.10 6.55 6.18
N GLU A 178 -2.76 5.42 6.44
CA GLU A 178 -2.50 4.58 7.61
C GLU A 178 -1.06 4.08 7.68
N ASP A 179 -0.57 3.44 6.62
CA ASP A 179 0.75 2.83 6.67
C ASP A 179 1.87 3.88 6.68
N THR A 180 1.66 5.01 5.99
CA THR A 180 2.62 6.11 5.99
C THR A 180 2.73 6.71 7.39
N LEU A 181 1.60 6.95 8.08
CA LEU A 181 1.62 7.46 9.45
C LEU A 181 2.33 6.51 10.43
N LEU A 182 2.15 5.19 10.27
CA LEU A 182 2.86 4.20 11.08
C LEU A 182 4.37 4.25 10.87
N ILE A 183 4.83 4.38 9.63
CA ILE A 183 6.27 4.38 9.34
C ILE A 183 6.92 5.74 9.60
N LEU A 184 6.19 6.84 9.49
CA LEU A 184 6.64 8.14 9.99
C LEU A 184 6.92 8.12 11.49
N LEU A 185 6.16 7.34 12.25
CA LEU A 185 6.41 7.12 13.67
C LEU A 185 7.75 6.42 13.95
N LEU A 186 8.36 5.81 12.93
CA LEU A 186 9.65 5.13 12.97
C LEU A 186 10.80 5.99 12.40
N ASP A 187 10.61 7.32 12.33
CA ASP A 187 11.58 8.30 11.83
C ASP A 187 12.02 8.08 10.37
N ALA A 188 11.13 7.55 9.54
CA ALA A 188 11.39 7.40 8.12
C ALA A 188 11.02 8.67 7.32
N ASP A 189 11.64 8.82 6.15
CA ASP A 189 11.41 10.00 5.30
C ASP A 189 10.06 9.90 4.57
N LEU A 190 9.20 10.90 4.79
CA LEU A 190 7.88 11.00 4.18
C LEU A 190 7.91 11.00 2.65
N TRP A 191 8.78 11.81 2.05
CA TRP A 191 8.82 11.98 0.60
C TRP A 191 9.35 10.73 -0.09
N ALA A 192 10.35 10.09 0.50
CA ALA A 192 10.88 8.83 0.01
C ALA A 192 9.83 7.70 0.14
N ILE A 193 9.05 7.66 1.22
CA ILE A 193 8.03 6.62 1.40
C ILE A 193 6.81 6.90 0.53
N LEU A 194 6.15 8.04 0.70
CA LEU A 194 4.88 8.31 0.06
C LEU A 194 5.07 8.66 -1.42
N GLY A 195 5.97 9.59 -1.69
CA GLY A 195 6.23 10.10 -3.04
C GLY A 195 6.79 9.02 -3.96
N ALA A 196 7.89 8.37 -3.55
CA ALA A 196 8.50 7.34 -4.38
C ALA A 196 7.57 6.14 -4.59
N ARG A 197 6.82 5.72 -3.55
CA ARG A 197 5.84 4.63 -3.68
C ARG A 197 4.72 4.97 -4.66
N LEU A 198 4.17 6.18 -4.60
CA LEU A 198 3.11 6.57 -5.53
C LEU A 198 3.62 6.66 -6.97
N ILE A 199 4.79 7.29 -7.18
CA ILE A 199 5.42 7.38 -8.50
C ILE A 199 5.71 5.98 -9.05
N PHE A 200 6.27 5.10 -8.21
CA PHE A 200 6.56 3.72 -8.59
C PHE A 200 5.30 2.93 -8.94
N ALA A 201 4.25 3.01 -8.11
CA ALA A 201 2.98 2.34 -8.38
C ALA A 201 2.35 2.82 -9.69
N VAL A 202 2.32 4.13 -9.94
CA VAL A 202 1.83 4.70 -11.21
C VAL A 202 2.69 4.21 -12.38
N GLY A 203 4.01 4.24 -12.27
CA GLY A 203 4.93 3.80 -13.33
C GLY A 203 4.78 2.32 -13.67
N VAL A 204 4.69 1.46 -12.66
CA VAL A 204 4.52 0.01 -12.83
C VAL A 204 3.16 -0.30 -13.46
N ILE A 205 2.09 0.38 -13.03
CA ILE A 205 0.75 0.17 -13.61
C ILE A 205 0.66 0.74 -15.02
N ALA A 206 1.34 1.84 -15.32
CA ALA A 206 1.48 2.35 -16.69
C ALA A 206 2.17 1.34 -17.62
N LEU A 207 3.19 0.64 -17.11
CA LEU A 207 3.87 -0.42 -17.86
C LEU A 207 2.94 -1.62 -18.07
N LEU A 208 2.27 -2.08 -17.00
CA LEU A 208 1.32 -3.20 -17.07
C LEU A 208 0.15 -2.92 -18.01
N ALA A 209 -0.42 -1.71 -17.96
CA ALA A 209 -1.54 -1.28 -18.81
C ALA A 209 -1.20 -1.30 -20.31
N ARG A 210 0.10 -1.22 -20.67
CA ARG A 210 0.59 -1.29 -22.06
C ARG A 210 0.97 -2.70 -22.51
N THR A 211 0.91 -3.70 -21.64
CA THR A 211 1.22 -5.08 -22.02
C THR A 211 0.14 -5.64 -22.96
N PRO A 212 0.51 -6.46 -23.96
CA PRO A 212 -0.44 -6.99 -24.94
C PRO A 212 -1.54 -7.85 -24.30
N PHE A 213 -1.23 -8.51 -23.18
CA PHE A 213 -2.20 -9.28 -22.39
C PHE A 213 -3.35 -8.38 -21.88
N ILE A 214 -3.01 -7.22 -21.31
CA ILE A 214 -4.01 -6.29 -20.77
C ILE A 214 -4.79 -5.59 -21.88
N GLN A 215 -4.13 -5.27 -23.00
CA GLN A 215 -4.80 -4.72 -24.18
C GLN A 215 -5.82 -5.70 -24.77
N HIS A 216 -5.55 -7.01 -24.70
CA HIS A 216 -6.50 -8.03 -25.15
C HIS A 216 -7.76 -8.10 -24.26
N LEU A 217 -7.63 -7.85 -22.95
CA LEU A 217 -8.77 -7.76 -22.02
C LEU A 217 -9.68 -6.55 -22.29
N GLU A 218 -9.20 -5.54 -23.01
CA GLU A 218 -9.98 -4.38 -23.43
C GLU A 218 -10.87 -4.71 -24.64
N GLN A 219 -10.37 -5.53 -25.57
CA GLN A 219 -11.04 -5.87 -26.83
C GLN A 219 -12.22 -6.84 -26.67
N THR A 220 -12.22 -7.69 -25.65
CA THR A 220 -13.33 -8.62 -25.36
C THR A 220 -14.63 -7.93 -24.92
N LYS A 221 -14.58 -6.63 -24.59
CA LYS A 221 -15.78 -5.83 -24.26
C LYS A 221 -16.46 -5.22 -25.49
N THR A 222 -15.78 -5.14 -26.64
CA THR A 222 -16.32 -4.52 -27.86
C THR A 222 -16.99 -5.50 -28.83
N SER A 223 -17.04 -6.79 -28.51
CA SER A 223 -17.56 -7.85 -29.40
C SER A 223 -18.95 -8.39 -29.03
N HIS A 224 -19.69 -7.72 -28.15
CA HIS A 224 -21.08 -8.02 -27.77
C HIS A 224 -21.90 -6.74 -27.75
#